data_AF-A0A4P7QGT5-F1
#
_entry.id   AF-A0A4P7QGT5-F1
#
_cell.length_a   1.000
_cell.length_b   1.000
_cell.length_c   1.000
_cell.angle_alpha   90.00
_cell.angle_beta   90.00
_cell.angle_gamma   90.00
#
_symmetry.space_group_name_H-M   'P 1'
#
loop_
_entity.id
_entity.type
_entity.pdbx_description
1 polymer ?
#
loop_
_entity_poly.entity_id
_entity_poly.type
_entity_poly.pdbx_seq_one_letter_code
_entity_poly.pdbx_strand_id
1 'polypeptide(L)'
;MDNISRSHSEHTLRMGQLAPTASKREKLRARVRDFSRERDEGRAHDKAREKAKLRARRFDTIGHLGPEAIVAFVDEEMEGKAAHRVRVHLVHCEECREEVRSQRGASQWVQQCSGSDDIRAPRDLLAKLAKIATTCSREENQAGERAEQSSPRGAYGTEQDIFDKLEMIMRAIKHNQRSS
;
A
#
# COMPACT_ATOMS: atom_id res chain seq x y z
N MET A 1 -87.57 -29.53 -23.30
CA MET A 1 -88.57 -30.04 -22.35
C MET A 1 -87.92 -31.25 -21.70
N ASP A 2 -87.42 -31.27 -20.47
CA ASP A 2 -87.55 -30.37 -19.33
C ASP A 2 -86.35 -30.51 -18.38
N ASN A 3 -86.15 -29.43 -17.65
CA ASN A 3 -85.32 -29.24 -16.46
C ASN A 3 -85.78 -30.17 -15.32
N ILE A 4 -84.91 -30.65 -14.41
CA ILE A 4 -85.19 -30.87 -12.97
C ILE A 4 -83.88 -31.03 -12.17
N SER A 5 -83.61 -29.97 -11.41
CA SER A 5 -83.20 -29.91 -10.00
C SER A 5 -82.22 -30.93 -9.42
N ARG A 6 -81.12 -30.39 -8.86
CA ARG A 6 -80.70 -30.78 -7.51
C ARG A 6 -80.05 -29.61 -6.78
N SER A 7 -80.81 -29.02 -5.87
CA SER A 7 -80.29 -28.29 -4.72
C SER A 7 -79.36 -29.21 -3.92
N HIS A 8 -78.34 -28.64 -3.28
CA HIS A 8 -77.86 -29.06 -1.97
C HIS A 8 -77.10 -27.88 -1.37
N SER A 9 -77.59 -27.46 -0.20
CA SER A 9 -77.01 -26.48 0.70
C SER A 9 -75.78 -27.08 1.38
N GLU A 10 -74.63 -26.41 1.33
CA GLU A 10 -73.54 -26.65 2.27
C GLU A 10 -73.06 -25.35 2.89
N HIS A 11 -73.30 -25.30 4.19
CA HIS A 11 -72.93 -24.28 5.15
C HIS A 11 -71.49 -24.58 5.60
N THR A 12 -70.51 -23.77 5.18
CA THR A 12 -69.14 -23.83 5.71
C THR A 12 -68.71 -22.47 6.25
N LEU A 13 -68.71 -22.37 7.59
CA LEU A 13 -68.14 -21.27 8.36
C LEU A 13 -66.63 -21.19 8.06
N ARG A 14 -66.18 -20.10 7.45
CA ARG A 14 -64.78 -19.86 7.12
C ARG A 14 -64.09 -19.12 8.27
N MET A 15 -63.14 -19.80 8.93
CA MET A 15 -62.17 -19.22 9.86
C MET A 15 -61.50 -17.99 9.23
N GLY A 16 -61.66 -16.84 9.89
CA GLY A 16 -61.12 -15.55 9.47
C GLY A 16 -59.60 -15.48 9.59
N GLN A 17 -58.89 -15.95 8.57
CA GLN A 17 -57.57 -15.41 8.24
C GLN A 17 -57.82 -13.98 7.75
N LEU A 18 -57.69 -13.01 8.66
CA LEU A 18 -57.77 -11.59 8.31
C LEU A 18 -56.70 -11.31 7.25
N ALA A 19 -57.14 -11.23 6.01
CA ALA A 19 -56.32 -10.80 4.90
C ALA A 19 -55.69 -9.45 5.31
N PRO A 20 -54.39 -9.25 5.06
CA PRO A 20 -53.75 -7.98 5.38
C PRO A 20 -54.55 -6.86 4.72
N THR A 21 -54.91 -5.85 5.52
CA THR A 21 -55.68 -4.69 5.06
C THR A 21 -54.99 -4.05 3.86
N ALA A 22 -55.76 -3.38 3.01
CA ALA A 22 -55.22 -2.69 1.83
C ALA A 22 -54.00 -1.81 2.19
N SER A 23 -54.08 -1.10 3.32
CA SER A 23 -52.98 -0.30 3.88
C SER A 23 -51.74 -1.12 4.25
N LYS A 24 -51.90 -2.30 4.87
CA LYS A 24 -50.78 -3.19 5.24
C LYS A 24 -50.10 -3.79 4.00
N ARG A 25 -50.88 -4.10 2.95
CA ARG A 25 -50.36 -4.58 1.65
C ARG A 25 -49.61 -3.48 0.91
N GLU A 26 -50.12 -2.25 0.95
CA GLU A 26 -49.47 -1.08 0.34
C GLU A 26 -48.15 -0.74 1.05
N LYS A 27 -48.14 -0.75 2.39
CA LYS A 27 -46.92 -0.52 3.18
C LYS A 27 -45.85 -1.57 2.92
N LEU A 28 -46.24 -2.84 2.74
CA LEU A 28 -45.31 -3.91 2.35
C LEU A 28 -44.75 -3.69 0.93
N ARG A 29 -45.60 -3.30 -0.03
CA ARG A 29 -45.17 -2.96 -1.39
C ARG A 29 -44.20 -1.79 -1.41
N ALA A 30 -44.44 -0.75 -0.61
CA ALA A 30 -43.52 0.38 -0.46
C ALA A 30 -42.16 -0.09 0.08
N ARG A 31 -42.14 -0.88 1.16
CA ARG A 31 -40.90 -1.41 1.75
C ARG A 31 -40.09 -2.32 0.81
N VAL A 32 -40.76 -3.11 -0.04
CA VAL A 32 -40.09 -3.93 -1.07
C VAL A 32 -39.46 -3.06 -2.17
N ARG A 33 -40.10 -1.95 -2.54
CA ARG A 33 -39.53 -0.97 -3.49
C ARG A 33 -38.29 -0.29 -2.90
N ASP A 34 -38.35 0.12 -1.63
CA ASP A 34 -37.22 0.77 -0.95
C ASP A 34 -36.01 -0.18 -0.85
N PHE A 35 -36.23 -1.43 -0.47
CA PHE A 35 -35.16 -2.45 -0.40
C PHE A 35 -34.55 -2.76 -1.78
N SER A 36 -35.36 -2.75 -2.83
CA SER A 36 -34.87 -2.93 -4.21
C SER A 36 -33.98 -1.76 -4.63
N ARG A 37 -34.38 -0.52 -4.28
CA ARG A 37 -33.60 0.69 -4.55
C ARG A 37 -32.26 0.70 -3.83
N GLU A 38 -32.24 0.36 -2.54
CA GLU A 38 -31.02 0.31 -1.73
C GLU A 38 -30.02 -0.74 -2.26
N ARG A 39 -30.52 -1.90 -2.72
CA ARG A 39 -29.69 -2.93 -3.36
C ARG A 39 -29.14 -2.49 -4.72
N ASP A 40 -29.92 -1.73 -5.49
CA ASP A 40 -29.48 -1.20 -6.78
C ASP A 40 -28.46 -0.06 -6.61
N GLU A 41 -28.61 0.76 -5.56
CA GLU A 41 -27.63 1.77 -5.12
C GLU A 41 -26.30 1.10 -4.69
N GLY A 42 -26.36 0.05 -3.88
CA GLY A 42 -25.16 -0.73 -3.50
C GLY A 42 -24.45 -1.37 -4.70
N ARG A 43 -25.22 -1.97 -5.62
CA ARG A 43 -24.69 -2.51 -6.88
C ARG A 43 -24.07 -1.42 -7.76
N ALA A 44 -24.63 -0.21 -7.77
CA ALA A 44 -24.08 0.92 -8.51
C ALA A 44 -22.73 1.36 -7.92
N HIS A 45 -22.61 1.38 -6.59
CA HIS A 45 -21.36 1.67 -5.89
C HIS A 45 -20.27 0.64 -6.20
N ASP A 46 -20.59 -0.66 -6.15
CA ASP A 46 -19.64 -1.73 -6.49
C ASP A 46 -19.18 -1.68 -7.95
N LYS A 47 -20.12 -1.37 -8.87
CA LYS A 47 -19.79 -1.13 -10.29
C LYS A 47 -18.91 0.10 -10.47
N ALA A 48 -19.13 1.17 -9.71
CA ALA A 48 -18.29 2.36 -9.75
C ALA A 48 -16.87 2.04 -9.26
N ARG A 49 -16.75 1.26 -8.18
CA ARG A 49 -15.47 0.79 -7.63
C ARG A 49 -14.72 -0.13 -8.60
N GLU A 50 -15.38 -1.10 -9.21
CA GLU A 50 -14.77 -1.96 -10.23
C GLU A 50 -14.39 -1.17 -11.49
N LYS A 51 -15.22 -0.22 -11.93
CA LYS A 51 -14.89 0.70 -13.02
C LYS A 51 -13.66 1.56 -12.68
N ALA A 52 -13.50 1.98 -11.43
CA ALA A 52 -12.31 2.69 -10.96
C ALA A 52 -11.07 1.80 -10.98
N LYS A 53 -11.17 0.54 -10.51
CA LYS A 53 -10.07 -0.45 -10.59
C LYS A 53 -9.66 -0.77 -12.02
N LEU A 54 -10.63 -0.90 -12.92
CA LEU A 54 -10.38 -1.13 -14.36
C LEU A 54 -9.83 0.12 -15.06
N ARG A 55 -10.13 1.32 -14.56
CA ARG A 55 -9.48 2.56 -15.01
C ARG A 55 -8.03 2.61 -14.52
N ALA A 56 -7.76 2.28 -13.26
CA ALA A 56 -6.40 2.15 -12.72
C ALA A 56 -5.55 1.14 -13.52
N ARG A 57 -6.12 -0.04 -13.84
CA ARG A 57 -5.47 -1.06 -14.69
C ARG A 57 -5.27 -0.68 -16.16
N ARG A 58 -5.99 0.33 -16.68
CA ARG A 58 -5.84 0.81 -18.07
C ARG A 58 -4.75 1.88 -18.22
N PHE A 59 -4.29 2.48 -17.12
CA PHE A 59 -3.07 3.27 -17.16
C PHE A 59 -1.86 2.39 -17.53
N ASP A 60 -1.88 1.09 -17.25
CA ASP A 60 -0.82 0.11 -17.56
C ASP A 60 -0.67 -0.24 -19.06
N THR A 61 -0.39 0.76 -19.88
CA THR A 61 0.29 0.56 -21.17
C THR A 61 1.63 1.30 -21.22
N ILE A 62 1.73 2.44 -20.54
CA ILE A 62 2.91 2.99 -19.83
C ILE A 62 2.36 3.74 -18.60
N GLY A 63 1.90 3.02 -17.58
CA GLY A 63 1.10 3.61 -16.50
C GLY A 63 1.86 4.54 -15.59
N HIS A 64 1.30 5.73 -15.37
CA HIS A 64 1.71 6.63 -14.30
C HIS A 64 1.65 5.91 -12.96
N LEU A 65 2.52 6.33 -12.04
CA LEU A 65 2.50 5.80 -10.68
C LEU A 65 1.16 6.11 -10.03
N GLY A 66 0.57 5.12 -9.37
CA GLY A 66 -0.58 5.38 -8.51
C GLY A 66 -0.18 6.32 -7.37
N PRO A 67 -1.12 7.13 -6.84
CA PRO A 67 -0.82 8.10 -5.78
C PRO A 67 -0.22 7.42 -4.53
N GLU A 68 -0.71 6.23 -4.17
CA GLU A 68 -0.16 5.41 -3.08
C GLU A 68 1.32 5.05 -3.28
N ALA A 69 1.73 4.78 -4.53
CA ALA A 69 3.10 4.46 -4.85
C ALA A 69 4.02 5.69 -4.76
N ILE A 70 3.48 6.88 -5.05
CA ILE A 70 4.21 8.15 -4.94
C ILE A 70 4.43 8.49 -3.47
N VAL A 71 3.40 8.40 -2.63
CA VAL A 71 3.48 8.66 -1.19
C VAL A 71 4.48 7.69 -0.55
N ALA A 72 4.30 6.38 -0.74
CA ALA A 72 5.21 5.38 -0.19
C ALA A 72 6.67 5.54 -0.68
N PHE A 73 6.88 6.03 -1.90
CA PHE A 73 8.21 6.32 -2.43
C PHE A 73 8.84 7.56 -1.77
N VAL A 74 8.04 8.60 -1.51
CA VAL A 74 8.50 9.83 -0.85
C VAL A 74 8.83 9.59 0.61
N ASP A 75 8.04 8.78 1.30
CA ASP A 75 8.22 8.43 2.72
C ASP A 75 9.24 7.29 2.93
N GLU A 76 9.90 6.85 1.86
CA GLU A 76 10.93 5.78 1.86
C GLU A 76 10.42 4.42 2.38
N GLU A 77 9.11 4.18 2.35
CA GLU A 77 8.47 2.95 2.83
C GLU A 77 8.48 1.81 1.80
N MET A 78 9.04 2.04 0.61
CA MET A 78 9.09 1.02 -0.45
C MET A 78 10.33 0.12 -0.35
N GLU A 79 10.10 -1.20 -0.41
CA GLU A 79 11.18 -2.18 -0.50
C GLU A 79 11.87 -2.20 -1.88
N GLY A 80 13.15 -2.62 -1.90
CA GLY A 80 14.13 -2.35 -2.97
C GLY A 80 13.66 -2.55 -4.42
N LYS A 81 13.00 -3.67 -4.75
CA LYS A 81 12.52 -3.91 -6.14
C LYS A 81 11.39 -2.96 -6.53
N ALA A 82 10.49 -2.63 -5.60
CA ALA A 82 9.39 -1.71 -5.86
C ALA A 82 9.91 -0.27 -6.03
N ALA A 83 10.79 0.17 -5.12
CA ALA A 83 11.47 1.46 -5.22
C ALA A 83 12.31 1.59 -6.50
N HIS A 84 12.95 0.50 -6.96
CA HIS A 84 13.69 0.49 -8.22
C HIS A 84 12.79 0.72 -9.44
N ARG A 85 11.63 0.05 -9.53
CA ARG A 85 10.68 0.29 -10.63
C ARG A 85 10.18 1.73 -10.67
N VAL A 86 9.90 2.31 -9.50
CA VAL A 86 9.54 3.73 -9.39
C VAL A 86 10.65 4.61 -9.92
N ARG A 87 11.90 4.42 -9.48
CA ARG A 87 13.05 5.18 -9.99
C ARG A 87 13.19 5.10 -11.52
N VAL A 88 13.06 3.90 -12.09
CA VAL A 88 13.10 3.72 -13.56
C VAL A 88 11.94 4.46 -14.24
N HIS A 89 10.73 4.40 -13.67
CA HIS A 89 9.58 5.13 -14.20
C HIS A 89 9.80 6.65 -14.18
N LEU A 90 10.37 7.19 -13.10
CA LEU A 90 10.66 8.62 -12.96
C LEU A 90 11.66 9.13 -13.99
N VAL A 91 12.54 8.29 -14.54
CA VAL A 91 13.43 8.70 -15.65
C VAL A 91 12.63 8.99 -16.92
N HIS A 92 11.57 8.23 -17.17
CA HIS A 92 10.83 8.26 -18.43
C HIS A 92 9.54 9.10 -18.37
N CYS A 93 9.01 9.36 -17.17
CA CYS A 93 7.77 10.12 -16.98
C CYS A 93 8.03 11.43 -16.24
N GLU A 94 7.72 12.56 -16.88
CA GLU A 94 7.86 13.89 -16.27
C GLU A 94 6.77 14.18 -15.23
N GLU A 95 5.52 13.83 -15.53
CA GLU A 95 4.37 14.08 -14.64
C GLU A 95 4.60 13.44 -13.26
N CYS A 96 5.04 12.18 -13.21
CA CYS A 96 5.34 11.53 -11.94
C CYS A 96 6.56 12.13 -11.21
N ARG A 97 7.50 12.78 -11.92
CA ARG A 97 8.57 13.55 -11.25
C ARG A 97 8.03 14.79 -10.57
N GLU A 98 7.10 15.49 -11.21
CA GLU A 98 6.47 16.68 -10.65
C GLU A 98 5.63 16.34 -9.43
N GLU A 99 4.84 15.27 -9.49
CA GLU A 99 4.06 14.78 -8.35
C GLU A 99 4.94 14.40 -7.16
N VAL A 100 6.06 13.68 -7.40
CA VAL A 100 7.05 13.39 -6.34
C VAL A 100 7.65 14.65 -5.74
N ARG A 101 7.97 15.67 -6.56
CA ARG A 101 8.48 16.96 -6.06
C ARG A 101 7.45 17.68 -5.19
N SER A 102 6.20 17.72 -5.63
CA SER A 102 5.09 18.31 -4.89
C SER A 102 4.90 17.61 -3.53
N GLN A 103 4.85 16.28 -3.52
CA GLN A 103 4.66 15.49 -2.30
C GLN A 103 5.86 15.63 -1.34
N ARG A 104 7.09 15.72 -1.84
CA ARG A 104 8.28 16.03 -1.01
C ARG A 104 8.18 17.40 -0.36
N GLY A 105 7.74 18.42 -1.11
CA GLY A 105 7.52 19.76 -0.56
C GLY A 105 6.47 19.76 0.55
N ALA A 106 5.37 19.03 0.35
CA ALA A 106 4.34 18.86 1.37
C ALA A 106 4.87 18.15 2.64
N SER A 107 5.58 17.03 2.47
CA SER A 107 6.17 16.27 3.58
C SER A 107 7.18 17.12 4.37
N GLN A 108 8.04 17.85 3.67
CA GLN A 108 9.02 18.75 4.27
C GLN A 108 8.35 19.89 5.05
N TRP A 109 7.29 20.48 4.50
CA TRP A 109 6.54 21.54 5.18
C TRP A 109 5.95 21.04 6.50
N VAL A 110 5.33 19.85 6.50
CA VAL A 110 4.81 19.22 7.73
C VAL A 110 5.93 18.98 8.75
N GLN A 111 7.09 18.50 8.30
CA GLN A 111 8.25 18.28 9.16
C GLN A 111 8.79 19.59 9.78
N GLN A 112 8.82 20.68 9.00
CA GLN A 112 9.23 22.00 9.49
C GLN A 112 8.26 22.56 10.54
N CYS A 113 6.95 22.44 10.29
CA CYS A 113 5.92 22.83 11.26
C CYS A 113 5.93 21.95 12.52
N SER A 114 6.33 20.68 12.41
CA SER A 114 6.50 19.82 13.58
C SER A 114 7.72 20.21 14.43
N GLY A 115 8.71 20.87 13.83
CA GLY A 115 9.91 21.36 14.51
C GLY A 115 9.75 22.73 15.17
N SER A 116 8.68 23.48 14.89
CA SER A 116 8.31 24.62 15.73
C SER A 116 7.89 24.12 17.13
N ASP A 117 8.13 24.95 18.14
CA ASP A 117 8.14 24.66 19.60
C ASP A 117 6.90 23.92 20.18
N ASP A 118 5.89 23.63 19.37
CA ASP A 118 4.65 22.96 19.73
C ASP A 118 4.77 21.44 19.94
N ILE A 119 5.75 20.77 19.33
CA ILE A 119 5.94 19.30 19.48
C ILE A 119 7.40 18.97 19.77
N ARG A 120 7.78 18.97 21.06
CA ARG A 120 9.14 18.61 21.50
C ARG A 120 9.19 17.24 22.19
N ALA A 121 10.19 16.44 21.84
CA ALA A 121 10.49 15.21 22.56
C ALA A 121 10.84 15.49 24.03
N PRO A 122 10.39 14.67 25.00
CA PRO A 122 10.72 14.85 26.41
C PRO A 122 12.23 14.90 26.66
N ARG A 123 12.69 15.83 27.53
CA ARG A 123 14.12 16.05 27.81
C ARG A 123 14.83 14.80 28.29
N ASP A 124 14.15 13.96 29.06
CA ASP A 124 14.70 12.71 29.58
C ASP A 124 14.99 11.69 28.47
N LEU A 125 14.15 11.65 27.43
CA LEU A 125 14.40 10.81 26.25
C LEU A 125 15.63 11.29 25.51
N LEU A 126 15.75 12.61 25.28
CA LEU A 126 16.92 13.21 24.64
C LEU A 126 18.21 12.91 25.43
N ALA A 127 18.18 13.02 26.75
CA ALA A 127 19.31 12.68 27.60
C ALA A 127 19.70 11.19 27.53
N LYS A 128 18.73 10.29 27.41
CA LYS A 128 18.97 8.85 27.21
C LYS A 128 19.56 8.54 25.82
N LEU A 129 19.00 9.14 24.76
CA LEU A 129 19.50 8.98 23.39
C LEU A 129 20.94 9.50 23.24
N ALA A 130 21.27 10.64 23.86
CA ALA A 130 22.62 11.17 23.88
C ALA A 130 23.62 10.18 24.51
N LYS A 131 23.24 9.47 25.57
CA LYS A 131 24.08 8.44 26.19
C LYS A 131 24.35 7.27 25.24
N ILE A 132 23.34 6.80 24.50
CA ILE A 132 23.50 5.69 23.53
C ILE A 132 24.52 6.05 22.44
N ALA A 133 24.44 7.28 21.91
CA ALA A 133 25.39 7.76 20.90
C ALA A 133 26.84 7.75 21.44
N THR A 134 27.02 8.17 22.70
CA THR A 134 28.34 8.18 23.36
C THR A 134 28.87 6.78 23.69
N THR A 135 28.00 5.80 24.01
CA THR A 135 28.46 4.44 24.32
C THR A 135 28.91 3.68 23.08
N CYS A 136 28.20 3.84 21.95
CA CYS A 136 28.61 3.25 20.67
C CYS A 136 29.98 3.78 20.21
N SER A 137 30.18 5.10 20.30
CA SER A 137 31.45 5.76 19.96
C SER A 137 32.60 5.35 20.89
N ARG A 138 32.31 4.98 22.14
CA ARG A 138 33.34 4.58 23.13
C ARG A 138 33.81 3.14 22.94
N GLU A 139 32.94 2.25 22.49
CA GLU A 139 33.29 0.86 22.20
C GLU A 139 34.19 0.75 20.95
N GLU A 140 33.99 1.60 19.95
CA GLU A 140 34.86 1.70 18.77
C GLU A 140 36.26 2.26 19.12
N ASN A 141 36.33 3.25 20.01
CA ASN A 141 37.61 3.83 20.44
C ASN A 141 38.37 2.98 21.47
N GLN A 142 37.72 2.05 22.18
CA GLN A 142 38.38 1.12 23.11
C GLN A 142 38.77 -0.22 22.46
N ALA A 143 38.19 -0.56 21.31
CA ALA A 143 38.64 -1.68 20.47
C ALA A 143 39.90 -1.36 19.67
N GLY A 144 40.27 -0.07 19.53
CA GLY A 144 41.43 0.41 18.76
C GLY A 144 42.80 0.21 19.40
N GLU A 145 42.90 -0.10 20.70
CA GLU A 145 44.20 -0.28 21.39
C GLU A 145 44.47 -1.72 21.84
N ARG A 146 43.62 -2.69 21.45
CA ARG A 146 43.82 -4.10 21.82
C ARG A 146 43.26 -5.09 20.79
N ALA A 147 43.55 -4.91 19.51
CA ALA A 147 43.45 -5.98 18.50
C ALA A 147 44.13 -5.56 17.20
N GLU A 148 45.45 -5.44 17.22
CA GLU A 148 46.21 -5.68 15.99
C GLU A 148 45.99 -7.16 15.64
N GLN A 149 45.45 -7.44 14.45
CA GLN A 149 45.15 -8.77 13.90
C GLN A 149 43.80 -9.42 14.31
N SER A 150 42.67 -8.79 13.95
CA SER A 150 41.53 -9.52 13.36
C SER A 150 40.46 -8.52 12.89
N SER A 151 40.46 -8.22 11.59
CA SER A 151 39.52 -7.30 10.97
C SER A 151 38.07 -7.81 11.10
N PRO A 152 37.11 -6.95 11.50
CA PRO A 152 35.73 -7.32 11.72
C PRO A 152 34.89 -7.30 10.44
N ARG A 153 33.75 -7.95 10.60
CA ARG A 153 32.68 -8.25 9.67
C ARG A 153 31.98 -6.99 9.14
N GLY A 154 32.01 -6.82 7.83
CA GLY A 154 30.88 -6.35 7.01
C GLY A 154 30.64 -4.84 6.90
N ALA A 155 31.04 -4.26 5.77
CA ALA A 155 30.25 -3.30 4.97
C ALA A 155 31.08 -2.95 3.72
N TYR A 156 30.46 -3.06 2.53
CA TYR A 156 30.96 -2.67 1.19
C TYR A 156 32.38 -3.14 0.81
N GLY A 157 32.49 -3.95 -0.25
CA GLY A 157 33.78 -4.31 -0.84
C GLY A 157 34.58 -3.05 -1.10
N THR A 158 35.67 -2.87 -0.35
CA THR A 158 36.58 -1.75 -0.52
C THR A 158 37.12 -1.82 -1.95
N GLU A 159 37.38 -0.66 -2.56
CA GLU A 159 37.93 -0.58 -3.93
C GLU A 159 39.18 -1.47 -4.11
N GLN A 160 39.90 -1.74 -3.01
CA GLN A 160 41.04 -2.65 -2.93
C GLN A 160 40.68 -4.09 -3.34
N ASP A 161 39.54 -4.63 -2.91
CA ASP A 161 39.12 -6.01 -3.29
C ASP A 161 38.77 -6.11 -4.79
N ILE A 162 38.42 -4.99 -5.43
CA ILE A 162 38.22 -4.92 -6.88
C ILE A 162 39.57 -4.93 -7.58
N PHE A 163 40.53 -4.13 -7.11
CA PHE A 163 41.88 -4.08 -7.69
C PHE A 163 42.65 -5.40 -7.52
N ASP A 164 42.51 -6.08 -6.38
CA ASP A 164 43.13 -7.39 -6.13
C ASP A 164 42.61 -8.47 -7.10
N LYS A 165 41.29 -8.48 -7.36
CA LYS A 165 40.69 -9.38 -8.36
C LYS A 165 41.20 -9.10 -9.77
N LEU A 166 41.35 -7.83 -10.15
CA LEU A 166 41.88 -7.44 -11.45
C LEU A 166 43.37 -7.82 -11.59
N GLU A 167 44.17 -7.63 -10.55
CA GLU A 167 45.58 -8.06 -10.55
C GLU A 167 45.68 -9.59 -10.74
N MET A 168 44.85 -10.36 -10.04
CA MET A 168 44.83 -11.81 -10.15
C MET A 168 44.45 -12.28 -11.56
N ILE A 169 43.48 -11.63 -12.20
CA ILE A 169 43.08 -11.90 -13.59
C ILE A 169 44.23 -11.55 -14.56
N MET A 170 44.89 -10.41 -14.39
CA MET A 170 46.03 -10.00 -15.22
C MET A 170 47.21 -10.99 -15.11
N ARG A 171 47.49 -11.48 -13.89
CA ARG A 171 48.53 -12.50 -13.68
C ARG A 171 48.17 -13.83 -14.34
N ALA A 172 46.90 -14.23 -14.31
CA ALA A 172 46.44 -15.46 -14.97
C ALA A 172 46.56 -15.38 -16.50
N ILE A 173 46.18 -14.25 -17.11
CA ILE A 173 46.32 -14.03 -18.55
C ILE A 173 47.79 -14.04 -18.96
N LYS A 174 48.66 -13.36 -18.20
CA LYS A 174 50.11 -13.32 -18.45
C LYS A 174 50.78 -14.69 -18.34
N HIS A 175 50.29 -15.56 -17.46
CA HIS A 175 50.83 -16.91 -17.33
C HIS A 175 50.42 -17.80 -18.51
N ASN A 176 49.21 -17.63 -19.05
CA ASN A 176 48.71 -18.43 -20.19
C ASN A 176 49.40 -18.06 -21.52
N GLN A 177 49.83 -16.81 -21.68
CA GLN A 177 50.58 -16.38 -22.88
C GLN A 177 52.05 -16.85 -22.92
N ARG A 178 52.57 -17.40 -21.82
CA ARG A 178 53.92 -18.00 -21.78
C ARG A 178 53.92 -19.51 -22.06
N SER A 179 52.74 -20.11 -22.20
CA SER A 179 52.55 -21.54 -22.52
C SER A 179 52.08 -21.80 -23.96
N SER A 180 52.25 -20.82 -24.87
CA SER A 180 52.20 -21.01 -26.33
C SER A 180 53.57 -20.76 -26.95
#